data_AF-A0A1X6YWE3-F1
#
_entry.id   AF-A0A1X6YWE3-F1
#
_cell.length_a   1.000
_cell.length_b   1.000
_cell.length_c   1.000
_cell.angle_alpha   90.00
_cell.angle_beta   90.00
_cell.angle_gamma   90.00
#
_symmetry.space_group_name_H-M   'P 1'
#
loop_
_entity.id
_entity.type
_entity.pdbx_description
1 polymer ?
#
loop_
_entity_poly.entity_id
_entity_poly.type
_entity_poly.pdbx_seq_one_letter_code
_entity_poly.pdbx_strand_id
1 'polypeptide(L)'
;MKAWTIFTHSLKMIFGNLPQVMKITLVPALIGFAFLIGFMAILGISANQFTVLESGPGAISTGAFLGAILLLLILLMVGLWPIVAWHRFILLAEYPKGWIPTLRFDRILSYAGHAILLGLVAFALVLPIGMIMGVTASAAPVAGTVFVLLVVLAVNVIVFRLSPILPAAAIGRPLRMKEAWEATKGADGTLLLLLIILSVFQFILQFA
;
A
#
# COMPACT_ATOMS: atom_id res chain seq x y z
N MET A 1 25.67 6.32 4.60
CA MET A 1 24.98 5.98 3.33
C MET A 1 23.55 6.52 3.38
N LYS A 2 23.10 7.30 2.38
CA LYS A 2 21.79 7.99 2.41
C LYS A 2 20.59 7.06 2.64
N ALA A 3 20.60 5.86 2.04
CA ALA A 3 19.50 4.90 2.17
C ALA A 3 19.30 4.43 3.63
N TRP A 4 20.39 4.12 4.33
CA TRP A 4 20.34 3.74 5.74
C TRP A 4 19.79 4.88 6.62
N THR A 5 20.18 6.13 6.32
CA THR A 5 19.65 7.30 7.00
C THR A 5 18.15 7.45 6.78
N ILE A 6 17.65 7.28 5.54
CA ILE A 6 16.22 7.30 5.23
C ILE A 6 15.48 6.22 6.03
N PHE A 7 15.95 4.98 5.97
CA PHE A 7 15.33 3.85 6.67
C PHE A 7 15.26 4.05 8.19
N THR A 8 16.40 4.35 8.82
CA THR A 8 16.47 4.54 10.27
C THR A 8 15.70 5.79 10.72
N HIS A 9 15.69 6.86 9.91
CA HIS A 9 14.87 8.03 10.18
C HIS A 9 13.38 7.68 10.16
N SER A 10 12.91 6.93 9.16
CA SER A 10 11.51 6.47 9.11
C SER A 10 11.10 5.67 10.35
N LEU A 11 11.96 4.77 10.85
CA LEU A 11 11.70 4.05 12.10
C LEU A 11 11.65 4.99 13.31
N LYS A 12 12.60 5.93 13.41
CA LYS A 12 12.60 6.95 14.47
C LYS A 12 11.34 7.81 14.46
N MET A 13 10.77 8.09 13.29
CA MET A 13 9.51 8.84 13.20
C MET A 13 8.33 8.06 13.81
N ILE A 14 8.31 6.73 13.69
CA ILE A 14 7.27 5.89 14.30
C ILE A 14 7.50 5.79 15.82
N PHE A 15 8.68 5.30 16.23
CA PHE A 15 8.97 5.03 17.65
C PHE A 15 9.14 6.32 18.47
N GLY A 16 9.54 7.42 17.86
CA GLY A 16 9.63 8.73 18.51
C GLY A 16 8.27 9.42 18.70
N ASN A 17 7.20 8.92 18.06
CA ASN A 17 5.87 9.52 18.10
C ASN A 17 4.77 8.49 18.41
N LEU A 18 5.05 7.47 19.23
CA LEU A 18 4.09 6.40 19.56
C LEU A 18 2.72 6.92 20.04
N PRO A 19 2.62 7.93 20.93
CA PRO A 19 1.32 8.46 21.34
C PRO A 19 0.51 9.03 20.16
N GLN A 20 1.17 9.69 19.21
CA GLN A 20 0.55 10.27 18.03
C GLN A 20 0.17 9.19 17.03
N VAL A 21 1.03 8.18 16.81
CA VAL A 21 0.72 7.00 16.00
C VAL A 21 -0.57 6.36 16.51
N MET A 22 -0.64 6.06 17.81
CA MET A 22 -1.83 5.44 18.42
C MET A 22 -3.11 6.28 18.24
N LYS A 23 -3.03 7.59 18.47
CA LYS A 23 -4.17 8.51 18.27
C LYS A 23 -4.62 8.60 16.81
N ILE A 24 -3.71 8.40 15.85
CA ILE A 24 -4.00 8.46 14.43
C ILE A 24 -4.58 7.13 13.93
N THR A 25 -4.07 5.99 14.39
CA THR A 25 -4.35 4.68 13.79
C THR A 25 -5.39 3.86 14.55
N LEU A 26 -5.44 3.93 15.88
CA LEU A 26 -6.19 2.96 16.69
C LEU A 26 -7.69 3.01 16.39
N VAL A 27 -8.32 4.19 16.49
CA VAL A 27 -9.77 4.30 16.30
C VAL A 27 -10.18 4.00 14.85
N PRO A 28 -9.51 4.54 13.81
CA PRO A 28 -9.80 4.12 12.43
C PRO A 28 -9.65 2.61 12.21
N ALA A 29 -8.63 1.97 12.80
CA ALA A 29 -8.45 0.52 12.71
C ALA A 29 -9.61 -0.25 13.37
N LEU A 30 -10.04 0.17 14.57
CA LEU A 30 -11.20 -0.42 15.25
C LEU A 30 -12.50 -0.26 14.45
N ILE A 31 -12.70 0.90 13.80
CA ILE A 31 -13.84 1.13 12.92
C ILE A 31 -13.79 0.15 11.73
N GLY A 32 -12.63 -0.01 11.08
CA GLY A 32 -12.47 -0.95 9.97
C GLY A 32 -12.74 -2.39 10.39
N PHE A 33 -12.24 -2.79 11.57
CA PHE A 33 -12.48 -4.10 12.14
C PHE A 33 -13.97 -4.34 12.47
N ALA A 34 -14.65 -3.34 13.02
CA ALA A 34 -16.08 -3.40 13.31
C ALA A 34 -16.91 -3.57 12.02
N PHE A 35 -16.57 -2.85 10.94
CA PHE A 35 -17.21 -3.03 9.63
C PHE A 35 -17.00 -4.44 9.07
N LEU A 36 -15.78 -4.97 9.18
CA LEU A 36 -15.46 -6.32 8.72
C LEU A 36 -16.27 -7.38 9.49
N ILE A 37 -16.27 -7.32 10.83
CA ILE A 37 -17.04 -8.25 11.67
C ILE A 37 -18.53 -8.13 11.41
N GLY A 38 -19.05 -6.90 11.38
CA GLY A 38 -20.47 -6.64 11.13
C GLY A 38 -20.92 -7.21 9.79
N PHE A 39 -20.11 -7.05 8.74
CA PHE A 39 -20.39 -7.63 7.43
C PHE A 39 -20.39 -9.16 7.45
N MET A 40 -19.39 -9.78 8.08
CA MET A 40 -19.34 -11.25 8.23
C MET A 40 -20.55 -11.78 9.00
N ALA A 41 -20.97 -11.10 10.07
CA ALA A 41 -22.14 -11.46 10.85
C ALA A 41 -23.44 -11.37 10.03
N ILE A 42 -23.61 -10.31 9.21
CA ILE A 42 -24.78 -10.14 8.33
C ILE A 42 -24.86 -11.26 7.28
N LEU A 43 -23.73 -11.69 6.73
CA LEU A 43 -23.68 -12.78 5.76
C LEU A 43 -23.67 -14.18 6.37
N GLY A 44 -23.67 -14.29 7.71
CA GLY A 44 -23.56 -15.58 8.40
C GLY A 44 -22.23 -16.30 8.16
N ILE A 45 -21.18 -15.57 7.76
CA ILE A 45 -19.85 -16.14 7.50
C ILE A 45 -19.15 -16.29 8.85
N SER A 46 -18.93 -17.53 9.28
CA SER A 46 -18.13 -17.81 10.48
C SER A 46 -16.63 -17.73 10.19
N ALA A 47 -15.82 -17.46 11.22
CA ALA A 47 -14.35 -17.41 11.10
C ALA A 47 -13.74 -18.73 10.56
N ASN A 48 -14.47 -19.85 10.70
CA ASN A 48 -14.04 -21.18 10.25
C ASN A 48 -14.41 -21.47 8.78
N GLN A 49 -15.16 -20.58 8.11
CA GLN A 49 -15.67 -20.78 6.75
C GLN A 49 -14.95 -19.92 5.71
N PHE A 50 -13.66 -19.66 5.88
CA PHE A 50 -12.86 -18.91 4.89
C PHE A 50 -12.69 -19.66 3.53
N THR A 51 -13.41 -20.76 3.33
CA THR A 51 -13.42 -21.61 2.12
C THR A 51 -14.51 -21.26 1.11
N VAL A 52 -15.12 -20.06 1.17
CA VAL A 52 -16.11 -19.57 0.19
C VAL A 52 -15.56 -19.53 -1.25
N LEU A 53 -14.24 -19.66 -1.44
CA LEU A 53 -13.60 -19.71 -2.75
C LEU A 53 -13.65 -21.09 -3.45
N GLU A 54 -14.07 -22.17 -2.78
CA GLU A 54 -14.14 -23.51 -3.38
C GLU A 54 -15.45 -23.79 -4.13
N SER A 55 -16.48 -22.95 -3.98
CA SER A 55 -17.85 -23.24 -4.45
C SER A 55 -18.11 -22.93 -5.93
N GLY A 56 -17.07 -22.71 -6.75
CA GLY A 56 -17.19 -22.43 -8.18
C GLY A 56 -17.82 -21.06 -8.53
N PRO A 57 -17.71 -20.61 -9.80
CA PRO A 57 -18.09 -19.26 -10.24
C PRO A 57 -19.61 -18.92 -10.21
N GLY A 58 -20.45 -19.70 -9.52
CA GLY A 58 -21.90 -19.48 -9.42
C GLY A 58 -22.47 -19.41 -8.00
N ALA A 59 -21.63 -19.56 -6.96
CA ALA A 59 -22.11 -19.70 -5.57
C ALA A 59 -22.32 -18.38 -4.80
N ILE A 60 -21.94 -17.23 -5.38
CA ILE A 60 -22.07 -15.93 -4.72
C ILE A 60 -23.31 -15.23 -5.28
N SER A 61 -24.29 -14.93 -4.42
CA SER A 61 -25.46 -14.15 -4.83
C SER A 61 -25.04 -12.74 -5.26
N THR A 62 -25.78 -12.13 -6.20
CA THR A 62 -25.52 -10.73 -6.64
C THR A 62 -25.52 -9.76 -5.46
N GLY A 63 -26.39 -9.98 -4.47
CA GLY A 63 -26.42 -9.18 -3.24
C GLY A 63 -25.16 -9.32 -2.40
N ALA A 64 -24.63 -10.55 -2.23
CA ALA A 64 -23.38 -10.78 -1.52
C ALA A 64 -22.17 -10.17 -2.26
N PHE A 65 -22.15 -10.25 -3.59
CA PHE A 65 -21.11 -9.62 -4.42
C PHE A 65 -21.10 -8.10 -4.29
N LEU A 66 -22.26 -7.46 -4.45
CA LEU A 66 -22.38 -6.00 -4.29
C LEU A 66 -22.06 -5.57 -2.85
N GLY A 67 -22.48 -6.35 -1.86
CA GLY A 67 -22.12 -6.15 -0.46
C GLY A 67 -20.60 -6.20 -0.24
N ALA A 68 -19.90 -7.16 -0.85
CA ALA A 68 -18.45 -7.29 -0.73
C ALA A 68 -17.72 -6.12 -1.38
N ILE A 69 -18.19 -5.63 -2.53
CA ILE A 69 -17.67 -4.41 -3.17
C ILE A 69 -17.87 -3.20 -2.24
N LEU A 70 -19.06 -3.03 -1.66
CA LEU A 70 -19.33 -1.94 -0.75
C LEU A 70 -18.43 -1.99 0.49
N LEU A 71 -18.27 -3.18 1.09
CA LEU A 71 -17.35 -3.38 2.21
C LEU A 71 -15.91 -3.01 1.80
N LEU A 72 -15.44 -3.47 0.64
CA LEU A 72 -14.10 -3.15 0.15
C LEU A 72 -13.88 -1.64 0.04
N LEU A 73 -14.86 -0.90 -0.50
CA LEU A 73 -14.78 0.56 -0.61
C LEU A 73 -14.75 1.24 0.76
N ILE A 74 -15.55 0.76 1.73
CA ILE A 74 -15.54 1.26 3.10
C ILE A 74 -14.18 0.99 3.76
N LEU A 75 -13.67 -0.24 3.68
CA LEU A 75 -12.38 -0.61 4.26
C LEU A 75 -11.23 0.15 3.61
N LEU A 76 -11.29 0.40 2.29
CA LEU A 76 -10.31 1.23 1.60
C LEU A 76 -10.34 2.67 2.14
N MET A 77 -11.52 3.27 2.26
CA MET A 77 -11.68 4.63 2.80
C MET A 77 -11.16 4.72 4.25
N VAL A 78 -11.55 3.76 5.10
CA VAL A 78 -11.14 3.71 6.51
C VAL A 78 -9.64 3.43 6.64
N GLY A 79 -9.06 2.58 5.78
CA GLY A 79 -7.63 2.27 5.78
C GLY A 79 -6.76 3.42 5.28
N LEU A 80 -7.23 4.20 4.31
CA LEU A 80 -6.51 5.38 3.81
C LEU A 80 -6.60 6.58 4.75
N TRP A 81 -7.63 6.67 5.59
CA TRP A 81 -7.81 7.73 6.56
C TRP A 81 -6.60 7.94 7.51
N PRO A 82 -6.12 6.93 8.26
CA PRO A 82 -4.94 7.08 9.11
C PRO A 82 -3.66 7.33 8.29
N ILE A 83 -3.57 6.81 7.06
CA ILE A 83 -2.41 7.05 6.17
C ILE A 83 -2.32 8.53 5.79
N VAL A 84 -3.42 9.15 5.38
CA VAL A 84 -3.44 10.59 5.05
C VAL A 84 -3.17 11.42 6.30
N ALA A 85 -3.77 11.08 7.44
CA ALA A 85 -3.53 11.76 8.70
C ALA A 85 -2.06 11.68 9.13
N TRP A 86 -1.41 10.51 8.97
CA TRP A 86 0.01 10.32 9.25
C TRP A 86 0.91 11.22 8.40
N HIS A 87 0.70 11.25 7.08
CA HIS A 87 1.50 12.09 6.20
C HIS A 87 1.37 13.58 6.54
N ARG A 88 0.18 14.04 6.92
CA ARG A 88 -0.05 15.43 7.34
C ARG A 88 0.59 15.74 8.69
N PHE A 89 0.50 14.81 9.65
CA PHE A 89 1.20 14.95 10.92
C PHE A 89 2.70 15.13 10.70
N ILE A 90 3.33 14.26 9.92
CA ILE A 90 4.79 14.26 9.71
C ILE A 90 5.26 15.46 8.89
N LEU A 91 4.51 15.84 7.84
CA LEU A 91 4.96 16.86 6.89
C LEU A 91 4.47 18.27 7.20
N LEU A 92 3.31 18.41 7.86
CA LEU A 92 2.70 19.69 8.19
C LEU A 92 2.66 19.97 9.69
N ALA A 93 3.22 19.08 10.53
CA ALA A 93 3.11 19.15 11.98
C ALA A 93 1.65 19.27 12.46
N GLU A 94 0.71 18.64 11.77
CA GLU A 94 -0.71 18.62 12.15
C GLU A 94 -0.94 17.58 13.27
N TYR A 95 -0.74 18.01 14.52
CA TYR A 95 -0.86 17.13 15.69
C TYR A 95 -2.32 16.67 15.91
N PRO A 96 -2.52 15.40 16.33
CA PRO A 96 -3.85 14.89 16.64
C PRO A 96 -4.42 15.60 17.88
N LYS A 97 -5.60 16.24 17.72
CA LYS A 97 -6.33 16.91 18.81
C LYS A 97 -7.09 15.92 19.72
N GLY A 98 -7.22 14.66 19.30
CA GLY A 98 -7.93 13.60 20.00
C GLY A 98 -7.61 12.23 19.40
N TRP A 99 -8.44 11.23 19.68
CA TRP A 99 -8.29 9.87 19.18
C TRP A 99 -8.90 9.62 17.79
N ILE A 100 -9.66 10.60 17.29
CA ILE A 100 -10.27 10.56 15.95
C ILE A 100 -9.57 11.62 15.10
N PRO A 101 -8.72 11.22 14.14
CA PRO A 101 -8.07 12.18 13.25
C PRO A 101 -9.12 12.88 12.37
N THR A 102 -8.85 14.11 11.92
CA THR A 102 -9.79 14.81 11.04
C THR A 102 -10.01 14.03 9.74
N LEU A 103 -11.27 13.71 9.42
CA LEU A 103 -11.62 13.05 8.16
C LEU A 103 -11.56 14.07 7.01
N ARG A 104 -10.56 13.92 6.13
CA ARG A 104 -10.35 14.79 4.96
C ARG A 104 -10.65 14.02 3.68
N PHE A 105 -11.94 13.87 3.39
CA PHE A 105 -12.42 13.04 2.29
C PHE A 105 -11.80 13.42 0.93
N ASP A 106 -11.66 14.72 0.67
CA ASP A 106 -10.99 15.27 -0.51
C ASP A 106 -9.54 14.77 -0.66
N ARG A 107 -8.78 14.76 0.44
CA ARG A 107 -7.39 14.27 0.46
C ARG A 107 -7.30 12.76 0.38
N ILE A 108 -8.23 12.03 1.01
CA ILE A 108 -8.29 10.57 0.93
C ILE A 108 -8.60 10.13 -0.50
N LEU A 109 -9.58 10.75 -1.16
CA LEU A 109 -9.90 10.44 -2.54
C LEU A 109 -8.77 10.80 -3.49
N SER A 110 -8.10 11.94 -3.27
CA SER A 110 -6.91 12.31 -4.03
C SER A 110 -5.80 11.28 -3.85
N TYR A 111 -5.50 10.86 -2.62
CA TYR A 111 -4.51 9.83 -2.33
C TYR A 111 -4.87 8.50 -3.02
N ALA A 112 -6.12 8.06 -2.90
CA ALA A 112 -6.62 6.84 -3.54
C ALA A 112 -6.45 6.89 -5.06
N GLY A 113 -6.83 7.99 -5.71
CA GLY A 113 -6.69 8.16 -7.16
C GLY A 113 -5.23 8.08 -7.63
N HIS A 114 -4.30 8.70 -6.90
CA HIS A 114 -2.88 8.61 -7.21
C HIS A 114 -2.30 7.21 -6.91
N ALA A 115 -2.76 6.54 -5.86
CA ALA A 115 -2.39 5.15 -5.60
C ALA A 115 -2.86 4.20 -6.71
N ILE A 116 -4.09 4.40 -7.21
CA ILE A 116 -4.61 3.67 -8.38
C ILE A 116 -3.77 3.97 -9.62
N LEU A 117 -3.43 5.24 -9.88
CA LEU A 117 -2.56 5.60 -11.00
C LEU A 117 -1.20 4.89 -10.92
N LEU A 118 -0.56 4.89 -9.75
CA LEU A 118 0.71 4.17 -9.56
C LEU A 118 0.55 2.66 -9.71
N GLY A 119 -0.56 2.10 -9.24
CA GLY A 119 -0.91 0.69 -9.44
C GLY A 119 -1.09 0.35 -10.92
N LEU A 120 -1.75 1.22 -11.69
CA LEU A 120 -1.91 1.05 -13.15
C LEU A 120 -0.57 1.15 -13.88
N VAL A 121 0.31 2.05 -13.47
CA VAL A 121 1.68 2.14 -14.01
C VAL A 121 2.45 0.85 -13.72
N ALA A 122 2.43 0.38 -12.47
CA ALA A 122 3.08 -0.87 -12.10
C ALA A 122 2.50 -2.07 -12.88
N PHE A 123 1.18 -2.14 -13.01
CA PHE A 123 0.49 -3.18 -13.77
C PHE A 123 0.87 -3.16 -15.25
N ALA A 124 0.88 -1.99 -15.89
CA ALA A 124 1.28 -1.84 -17.29
C ALA A 124 2.74 -2.26 -17.53
N LEU A 125 3.63 -2.05 -16.56
CA LEU A 125 5.03 -2.48 -16.63
C LEU A 125 5.19 -4.01 -16.45
N VAL A 126 4.41 -4.61 -15.55
CA VAL A 126 4.51 -6.04 -15.22
C VAL A 126 3.78 -6.92 -16.23
N LEU A 127 2.67 -6.46 -16.82
CA LEU A 127 1.81 -7.28 -17.69
C LEU A 127 2.54 -7.90 -18.89
N PRO A 128 3.33 -7.16 -19.70
CA PRO A 128 4.09 -7.76 -20.80
C PRO A 128 5.06 -8.84 -20.32
N ILE A 129 5.62 -8.64 -19.13
CA ILE A 129 6.62 -9.55 -18.57
C ILE A 129 5.95 -10.83 -18.08
N GLY A 130 4.78 -10.73 -17.45
CA GLY A 130 3.96 -11.89 -17.10
C GLY A 130 3.59 -12.75 -18.31
N MET A 131 3.29 -12.11 -19.44
CA MET A 131 2.98 -12.81 -20.70
C MET A 131 4.19 -13.58 -21.25
N ILE A 132 5.38 -12.95 -21.27
CA ILE A 132 6.63 -13.60 -21.68
C ILE A 132 6.95 -14.77 -20.75
N MET A 133 6.77 -14.58 -19.44
CA MET A 133 7.07 -15.58 -18.42
C MET A 133 6.20 -16.83 -18.52
N GLY A 134 4.92 -16.69 -18.86
CA GLY A 134 4.04 -17.84 -19.10
C GLY A 134 4.58 -18.78 -20.19
N VAL A 135 5.36 -18.24 -21.13
CA VAL A 135 5.98 -18.99 -22.23
C VAL A 135 7.38 -19.51 -21.85
N THR A 136 8.20 -18.73 -21.14
CA THR A 136 9.60 -19.08 -20.86
C THR A 136 9.81 -19.92 -19.59
N ALA A 137 8.92 -19.82 -18.60
CA ALA A 137 9.06 -20.52 -17.31
C ALA A 137 9.05 -22.05 -17.46
N SER A 138 8.38 -22.57 -18.49
CA SER A 138 8.31 -24.01 -18.78
C SER A 138 9.60 -24.56 -19.40
N ALA A 139 10.37 -23.72 -20.11
CA ALA A 139 11.56 -24.14 -20.85
C ALA A 139 12.86 -24.02 -20.02
N ALA A 140 12.97 -23.01 -19.15
CA ALA A 140 14.17 -22.78 -18.34
C ALA A 140 13.81 -22.15 -16.97
N PRO A 141 13.37 -22.96 -15.99
CA PRO A 141 12.79 -22.47 -14.74
C PRO A 141 13.70 -21.52 -13.96
N VAL A 142 14.98 -21.87 -13.79
CA VAL A 142 15.96 -21.06 -13.03
C VAL A 142 16.20 -19.71 -13.69
N ALA A 143 16.43 -19.70 -15.02
CA ALA A 143 16.65 -18.46 -15.76
C ALA A 143 15.39 -17.57 -15.74
N GLY A 144 14.21 -18.17 -15.86
CA GLY A 144 12.93 -17.48 -15.73
C GLY A 144 12.75 -16.82 -14.36
N THR A 145 13.06 -17.52 -13.27
CA THR A 145 12.98 -16.95 -11.91
C THR A 145 13.92 -15.76 -11.74
N VAL A 146 15.18 -15.87 -12.17
CA VAL A 146 16.15 -14.76 -12.07
C VAL A 146 15.67 -13.55 -12.88
N PHE A 147 15.14 -13.77 -14.08
CA PHE A 147 14.59 -12.69 -14.92
C PHE A 147 13.43 -11.97 -14.23
N VAL A 148 12.49 -12.70 -13.62
CA VAL A 148 11.38 -12.09 -12.85
C VAL A 148 11.89 -11.25 -11.71
N LEU A 149 12.87 -11.74 -10.95
CA LEU A 149 13.42 -10.99 -9.83
C LEU A 149 14.02 -9.65 -10.29
N LEU A 150 14.79 -9.66 -11.38
CA LEU A 150 15.38 -8.44 -11.96
C LEU A 150 14.30 -7.45 -12.42
N VAL A 151 13.24 -7.95 -13.04
CA VAL A 151 12.11 -7.14 -13.48
C VAL A 151 11.37 -6.53 -12.29
N VAL A 152 11.04 -7.33 -11.29
CA VAL A 152 10.33 -6.87 -10.10
C VAL A 152 11.16 -5.81 -9.40
N LEU A 153 12.48 -5.98 -9.30
CA LEU A 153 13.38 -4.96 -8.78
C LEU A 153 13.33 -3.67 -9.62
N ALA A 154 13.40 -3.76 -10.95
CA ALA A 154 13.34 -2.60 -11.82
C ALA A 154 12.00 -1.84 -11.70
N VAL A 155 10.87 -2.56 -11.67
CA VAL A 155 9.55 -1.97 -11.48
C VAL A 155 9.46 -1.29 -10.11
N ASN A 156 9.96 -1.93 -9.05
CA ASN A 156 9.96 -1.33 -7.72
C ASN A 156 10.78 -0.03 -7.66
N VAL A 157 11.93 0.04 -8.35
CA VAL A 157 12.70 1.29 -8.44
C VAL A 157 11.87 2.40 -9.09
N ILE A 158 11.16 2.10 -10.17
CA ILE A 158 10.28 3.06 -10.86
C ILE A 158 9.14 3.51 -9.94
N VAL A 159 8.46 2.58 -9.26
CA VAL A 159 7.38 2.89 -8.33
C VAL A 159 7.89 3.71 -7.14
N PHE A 160 9.06 3.40 -6.60
CA PHE A 160 9.67 4.16 -5.50
C PHE A 160 10.00 5.59 -5.92
N ARG A 161 10.49 5.79 -7.15
CA ARG A 161 10.71 7.15 -7.71
C ARG A 161 9.43 7.96 -7.80
N LEU A 162 8.29 7.32 -8.09
CA LEU A 162 6.99 7.99 -8.23
C LEU A 162 6.21 8.06 -6.91
N SER A 163 6.61 7.29 -5.89
CA SER A 163 5.94 7.24 -4.59
C SER A 163 5.77 8.59 -3.87
N PRO A 164 6.64 9.62 -4.03
CA PRO A 164 6.41 10.94 -3.42
C PRO A 164 5.10 11.62 -3.83
N ILE A 165 4.45 11.17 -4.91
CA ILE A 165 3.12 11.63 -5.33
C ILE A 165 2.07 11.38 -4.24
N LEU A 166 2.19 10.28 -3.48
CA LEU A 166 1.23 9.90 -2.44
C LEU A 166 1.23 10.87 -1.24
N PRO A 167 2.37 11.11 -0.54
CA PRO A 167 2.42 12.11 0.53
C PRO A 167 2.06 13.52 0.02
N ALA A 168 2.46 13.87 -1.20
CA ALA A 168 2.10 15.12 -1.85
C ALA A 168 0.57 15.30 -1.98
N ALA A 169 -0.13 14.25 -2.40
CA ALA A 169 -1.60 14.24 -2.45
C ALA A 169 -2.22 14.38 -1.04
N ALA A 170 -1.68 13.68 -0.03
CA ALA A 170 -2.17 13.74 1.36
C ALA A 170 -2.09 15.14 1.97
N ILE A 171 -1.01 15.89 1.68
CA ILE A 171 -0.83 17.27 2.16
C ILE A 171 -1.55 18.31 1.30
N GLY A 172 -2.13 17.90 0.17
CA GLY A 172 -2.89 18.75 -0.74
C GLY A 172 -2.05 19.54 -1.74
N ARG A 173 -0.84 19.06 -2.05
CA ARG A 173 0.05 19.59 -3.08
C ARG A 173 0.43 18.46 -4.06
N PRO A 174 -0.53 17.86 -4.79
CA PRO A 174 -0.27 16.68 -5.60
C PRO A 174 0.80 16.95 -6.65
N LEU A 175 1.71 15.99 -6.84
CA LEU A 175 2.76 16.04 -7.84
C LEU A 175 2.33 15.28 -9.10
N ARG A 176 2.72 15.79 -10.27
CA ARG A 176 2.69 15.05 -11.53
C ARG A 176 3.80 14.00 -11.56
N MET A 177 3.62 12.95 -12.35
CA MET A 177 4.64 11.89 -12.51
C MET A 177 6.01 12.43 -12.93
N LYS A 178 6.03 13.42 -13.84
CA LYS A 178 7.28 14.06 -14.27
C LYS A 178 7.98 14.79 -13.13
N GLU A 179 7.23 15.52 -12.30
CA GLU A 179 7.77 16.27 -11.16
C GLU A 179 8.36 15.32 -10.11
N ALA A 180 7.67 14.23 -9.80
CA ALA A 180 8.19 13.19 -8.90
C ALA A 180 9.45 12.52 -9.47
N TRP A 181 9.48 12.24 -10.77
CA TRP A 181 10.63 11.66 -11.44
C TRP A 181 11.86 12.58 -11.44
N GLU A 182 11.65 13.88 -11.69
CA GLU A 182 12.70 14.90 -11.64
C GLU A 182 13.20 15.11 -10.22
N ALA A 183 12.31 15.17 -9.23
CA ALA A 183 12.65 15.31 -7.82
C ALA A 183 13.47 14.13 -7.27
N THR A 184 13.35 12.94 -7.88
CA THR A 184 14.09 11.73 -7.49
C THR A 184 15.29 11.42 -8.39
N LYS A 185 15.66 12.33 -9.31
CA LYS A 185 16.80 12.13 -10.22
C LYS A 185 18.12 12.05 -9.46
N GLY A 186 18.94 11.05 -9.78
CA GLY A 186 20.23 10.79 -9.13
C GLY A 186 20.11 10.04 -7.79
N ALA A 187 18.91 9.64 -7.38
CA ALA A 187 18.70 8.82 -6.18
C ALA A 187 18.74 7.31 -6.46
N ASP A 188 19.07 6.87 -7.68
CA ASP A 188 18.91 5.48 -8.13
C ASP A 188 19.62 4.46 -7.23
N GLY A 189 20.91 4.70 -6.92
CA GLY A 189 21.66 3.84 -5.98
C GLY A 189 21.12 3.90 -4.54
N THR A 190 20.54 5.02 -4.13
CA THR A 190 19.90 5.15 -2.82
C THR A 190 18.60 4.34 -2.77
N LEU A 191 17.78 4.38 -3.82
CA LEU A 191 16.53 3.64 -3.92
C LEU A 191 16.77 2.13 -4.03
N LEU A 192 17.76 1.70 -4.82
CA LEU A 192 18.15 0.29 -4.90
C LEU A 192 18.61 -0.25 -3.54
N LEU A 193 19.49 0.49 -2.85
CA LEU A 193 19.93 0.08 -1.52
C LEU A 193 18.77 0.09 -0.51
N LEU A 194 17.84 1.05 -0.62
CA LEU A 194 16.66 1.09 0.23
C LEU A 194 15.75 -0.13 -0.01
N LEU A 195 15.55 -0.54 -1.26
CA LEU A 195 14.81 -1.77 -1.59
C LEU A 195 15.46 -2.99 -0.94
N ILE A 196 16.79 -3.14 -1.05
CA ILE A 196 17.51 -4.25 -0.42
C ILE A 196 17.32 -4.23 1.10
N ILE A 197 17.49 -3.06 1.74
CA ILE A 197 17.29 -2.92 3.20
C ILE A 197 15.87 -3.32 3.59
N LEU A 198 14.85 -2.85 2.85
CA LEU A 198 13.46 -3.18 3.14
C LEU A 198 13.14 -4.66 2.92
N SER A 199 13.69 -5.28 1.87
CA SER A 199 13.53 -6.72 1.61
C SER A 199 14.17 -7.56 2.71
N VAL A 200 15.39 -7.22 3.15
CA VAL A 200 16.07 -7.91 4.26
C VAL A 200 15.32 -7.69 5.58
N PHE A 201 14.86 -6.47 5.85
CA PHE A 201 14.07 -6.18 7.04
C PHE A 201 12.76 -6.98 7.06
N GLN A 202 12.03 -7.01 5.93
CA GLN A 202 10.82 -7.82 5.79
C GLN A 202 11.09 -9.31 5.97
N PHE A 203 12.19 -9.82 5.41
CA PHE A 203 12.62 -11.19 5.60
C PHE A 203 12.86 -11.48 7.09
N ILE A 204 13.60 -10.64 7.81
CA ILE A 204 13.83 -10.80 9.24
C ILE A 204 12.50 -10.83 10.01
N LEU A 205 11.58 -9.90 9.73
CA LEU A 205 10.26 -9.86 10.39
C LEU A 205 9.42 -11.10 10.14
N GLN A 206 9.62 -11.80 9.02
CA GLN A 206 8.89 -13.03 8.74
C GLN A 206 9.37 -14.23 9.57
N PHE A 207 10.62 -14.21 10.04
CA PHE A 207 11.26 -15.32 10.78
C PHE A 207 11.56 -14.98 12.25
N ALA A 208 11.27 -13.76 12.69
CA ALA A 208 11.36 -13.33 14.08
C ALA A 208 10.04 -13.58 14.82
#